data_AF-A0A183KLB5-F1
#
_entry.id   AF-A0A183KLB5-F1
#
_cell.length_a   1.000
_cell.length_b   1.000
_cell.length_c   1.000
_cell.angle_alpha   90.00
_cell.angle_beta   90.00
_cell.angle_gamma   90.00
#
_symmetry.space_group_name_H-M   'P 1'
#
loop_
_entity.id
_entity.type
_entity.pdbx_description
1 polymer ?
#
loop_
_entity_poly.entity_id
_entity_poly.type
_entity_poly.pdbx_seq_one_letter_code
_entity_poly.pdbx_strand_id
1 'polypeptide(L)'
;MFIKSLEVNMSYSCNLCHKFLFYSNEPVLLFILMTSYLFVQKYRYNYTGMQFFQINRGASIVRLEEVVKVIMLASLPIKCLEATVLAIFLTQGQEYLKRFTISFVSEFNGKVFRHVVLGIYSSGLFGALGLSRRENLMYKPLNFPSLSLLINNYTEAYHGHHHKLLRVKIGLPISHRPYMLEKIQWKGILIPFNKGYTKKDVNNILDHYSRFVSFIMIAEVLNAFK
;
A
#
# COMPACT_ATOMS: atom_id res chain seq x y z
N MET A 1 -23.20 -27.30 -14.38
CA MET A 1 -22.61 -25.94 -14.39
C MET A 1 -21.86 -25.80 -13.07
N PHE A 2 -20.57 -26.10 -13.10
CA PHE A 2 -19.82 -26.70 -11.98
C PHE A 2 -19.31 -25.65 -10.98
N ILE A 3 -19.83 -25.71 -9.76
CA ILE A 3 -19.08 -25.38 -8.54
C ILE A 3 -18.55 -26.72 -8.01
N LYS A 4 -17.25 -26.95 -8.08
CA LYS A 4 -16.58 -28.03 -7.36
C LYS A 4 -15.43 -27.46 -6.53
N SER A 5 -15.64 -27.48 -5.21
CA SER A 5 -14.69 -27.98 -4.21
C SER A 5 -13.20 -27.79 -4.53
N LEU A 6 -12.59 -26.78 -3.90
CA LEU A 6 -11.15 -26.69 -3.71
C LEU A 6 -10.81 -27.18 -2.29
N GLU A 7 -10.86 -28.51 -2.12
CA GLU A 7 -9.98 -29.19 -1.18
C GLU A 7 -8.74 -29.60 -1.99
N VAL A 8 -7.60 -28.95 -1.76
CA VAL A 8 -6.31 -29.44 -2.25
C VAL A 8 -5.25 -29.20 -1.17
N ASN A 9 -4.75 -30.32 -0.69
CA ASN A 9 -3.57 -30.61 0.13
C ASN A 9 -2.50 -29.51 0.29
N MET A 10 -2.09 -29.34 1.55
CA MET A 10 -0.89 -28.66 2.02
C MET A 10 0.39 -29.33 1.49
N SER A 11 0.94 -28.80 0.40
CA SER A 11 2.37 -28.94 0.07
C SER A 11 2.70 -28.03 -1.11
N TYR A 12 2.71 -26.71 -0.91
CA TYR A 12 3.08 -25.79 -1.98
C TYR A 12 3.97 -24.65 -1.45
N SER A 13 5.26 -24.78 -1.76
CA SER A 13 6.04 -23.66 -2.28
C SER A 13 5.15 -22.78 -3.14
N CYS A 14 5.14 -21.47 -2.88
CA CYS A 14 4.19 -20.47 -3.34
C CYS A 14 4.01 -20.41 -4.87
N ASN A 15 3.28 -21.36 -5.44
CA ASN A 15 3.05 -21.49 -6.89
C ASN A 15 1.89 -20.64 -7.40
N LEU A 16 1.17 -19.90 -6.54
CA LEU A 16 0.24 -18.86 -6.98
C LEU A 16 0.95 -17.57 -7.43
N CYS A 17 2.15 -17.29 -6.91
CA CYS A 17 2.96 -16.14 -7.37
C CYS A 17 3.69 -16.41 -8.70
N HIS A 18 3.99 -17.67 -9.02
CA HIS A 18 4.83 -18.02 -10.17
C HIS A 18 4.10 -18.07 -11.54
N LYS A 19 2.78 -17.89 -11.59
CA LYS A 19 2.00 -18.01 -12.85
C LYS A 19 1.49 -16.71 -13.46
N PHE A 20 1.85 -15.54 -12.94
CA PHE A 20 1.64 -14.27 -13.64
C PHE A 20 2.87 -13.93 -14.48
N LEU A 21 2.94 -14.56 -15.66
CA LEU A 21 3.94 -14.26 -16.68
C LEU A 21 3.83 -12.81 -17.17
N PHE A 22 5.00 -12.21 -17.36
CA PHE A 22 5.30 -10.87 -17.87
C PHE A 22 4.45 -10.49 -19.10
N TYR A 23 3.56 -9.51 -18.94
CA TYR A 23 3.06 -8.70 -20.06
C TYR A 23 2.85 -7.26 -19.60
N SER A 24 3.64 -6.34 -20.15
CA SER A 24 3.55 -4.90 -19.98
C SER A 24 2.39 -4.30 -20.79
N ASN A 25 1.16 -4.72 -20.53
CA ASN A 25 -0.03 -4.11 -21.10
C ASN A 25 -0.82 -3.42 -19.98
N GLU A 26 -1.10 -2.13 -20.12
CA GLU A 26 -1.98 -1.32 -19.25
C GLU A 26 -3.25 -2.07 -18.75
N PRO A 27 -3.97 -2.89 -19.57
CA PRO A 27 -5.10 -3.69 -19.08
C PRO A 27 -4.72 -4.76 -18.04
N VAL A 28 -3.53 -5.37 -18.13
CA VAL A 28 -3.04 -6.36 -17.16
C VAL A 28 -2.74 -5.69 -15.82
N LEU A 29 -2.14 -4.50 -15.86
CA LEU A 29 -1.82 -3.71 -14.68
C LEU A 29 -3.09 -3.32 -13.91
N LEU A 30 -4.07 -2.78 -14.62
CA LEU A 30 -5.36 -2.40 -14.05
C LEU A 30 -6.09 -3.61 -13.48
N PHE A 31 -6.04 -4.76 -14.17
CA PHE A 31 -6.60 -6.02 -13.69
C PHE A 31 -5.94 -6.49 -12.38
N ILE A 32 -4.62 -6.43 -12.27
CA ILE A 32 -3.87 -6.82 -11.06
C ILE A 32 -4.24 -5.92 -9.89
N LEU A 33 -4.26 -4.60 -10.09
CA LEU A 33 -4.61 -3.64 -9.03
C LEU A 33 -6.07 -3.81 -8.59
N MET A 34 -6.99 -3.97 -9.55
CA MET A 34 -8.41 -4.20 -9.25
C MET A 34 -8.61 -5.52 -8.51
N THR A 35 -7.97 -6.61 -8.95
CA THR A 35 -8.07 -7.91 -8.29
C THR A 35 -7.49 -7.85 -6.88
N SER A 36 -6.35 -7.18 -6.70
CA SER A 36 -5.72 -6.98 -5.38
C SER A 36 -6.64 -6.19 -4.44
N TYR A 37 -7.24 -5.10 -4.95
CA TYR A 37 -8.23 -4.32 -4.20
C TYR A 37 -9.43 -5.19 -3.80
N LEU A 38 -10.05 -5.88 -4.75
CA LEU A 38 -11.20 -6.74 -4.50
C LEU A 38 -10.86 -7.85 -3.50
N PHE A 39 -9.66 -8.43 -3.57
CA PHE A 39 -9.20 -9.44 -2.61
C PHE A 39 -9.08 -8.87 -1.20
N VAL A 40 -8.47 -7.70 -1.03
CA VAL A 40 -8.38 -7.01 0.28
C VAL A 40 -9.77 -6.68 0.82
N GLN A 41 -10.70 -6.25 -0.05
CA GLN A 41 -12.06 -5.91 0.36
C GLN A 41 -12.87 -7.11 0.91
N LYS A 42 -12.54 -8.35 0.53
CA LYS A 42 -13.23 -9.56 1.01
C LYS A 42 -13.15 -9.71 2.53
N TYR A 43 -12.05 -9.27 3.14
CA TYR A 43 -11.86 -9.38 4.59
C TYR A 43 -12.77 -8.42 5.38
N ARG A 44 -13.27 -7.34 4.76
CA ARG A 44 -14.02 -6.25 5.42
C ARG A 44 -13.20 -5.54 6.52
N TYR A 45 -13.61 -4.32 6.85
CA TYR A 45 -12.97 -3.56 7.93
C TYR A 45 -13.37 -4.13 9.29
N ASN A 46 -12.39 -4.32 10.17
CA ASN A 46 -12.63 -4.80 11.54
C ASN A 46 -13.14 -3.69 12.49
N TYR A 47 -14.43 -3.78 12.85
CA TYR A 47 -15.10 -2.87 13.79
C TYR A 47 -15.19 -3.39 15.23
N THR A 48 -14.69 -4.59 15.53
CA THR A 48 -14.89 -5.28 16.82
C THR A 48 -14.16 -4.64 18.01
N GLY A 49 -13.23 -3.70 17.75
CA GLY A 49 -12.34 -3.13 18.76
C GLY A 49 -11.11 -4.00 19.05
N MET A 50 -11.20 -5.32 18.89
CA MET A 50 -10.07 -6.26 18.99
C MET A 50 -9.22 -6.26 17.71
N GLN A 51 -7.91 -6.51 17.84
CA GLN A 51 -7.01 -6.73 16.71
C GLN A 51 -6.64 -8.22 16.64
N PHE A 52 -7.02 -8.90 15.55
CA PHE A 52 -6.79 -10.34 15.39
C PHE A 52 -5.35 -10.65 14.97
N PHE A 53 -4.71 -9.78 14.19
CA PHE A 53 -3.37 -10.01 13.66
C PHE A 53 -2.42 -8.90 14.08
N GLN A 54 -1.36 -9.26 14.80
CA GLN A 54 -0.35 -8.29 15.22
C GLN A 54 0.69 -8.07 14.12
N ILE A 55 0.75 -6.84 13.61
CA ILE A 55 1.77 -6.41 12.65
C ILE A 55 2.83 -5.59 13.37
N ASN A 56 4.04 -6.14 13.48
CA ASN A 56 5.21 -5.40 13.93
C ASN A 56 5.88 -4.72 12.73
N ARG A 57 5.87 -3.38 12.70
CA ARG A 57 6.50 -2.59 11.64
C ARG A 57 8.03 -2.75 11.56
N GLY A 58 8.68 -3.19 12.64
CA GLY A 58 10.13 -3.47 12.67
C GLY A 58 10.49 -4.92 12.32
N ALA A 59 9.51 -5.76 11.98
CA ALA A 59 9.74 -7.14 11.56
C ALA A 59 10.34 -7.21 10.15
N SER A 60 11.06 -8.30 9.88
CA SER A 60 11.53 -8.64 8.54
C SER A 60 10.38 -9.00 7.60
N ILE A 61 10.64 -8.95 6.29
CA ILE A 61 9.67 -9.37 5.28
C ILE A 61 9.20 -10.80 5.50
N VAL A 62 10.10 -11.75 5.79
CA VAL A 62 9.70 -13.15 6.04
C VAL A 62 8.70 -13.27 7.19
N ARG A 63 8.93 -12.54 8.29
CA ARG A 63 8.00 -12.56 9.43
C ARG A 63 6.65 -11.91 9.09
N LEU A 64 6.64 -10.87 8.27
CA LEU A 64 5.40 -10.27 7.78
C LEU A 64 4.65 -11.22 6.82
N GLU A 65 5.38 -11.98 6.01
CA GLU A 65 4.81 -12.99 5.10
C GLU A 65 4.09 -14.09 5.88
N GLU A 66 4.69 -14.58 6.98
CA GLU A 66 4.05 -15.54 7.88
C GLU A 66 2.71 -15.01 8.42
N VAL A 67 2.67 -13.74 8.84
CA VAL A 67 1.40 -13.13 9.30
C VAL A 67 0.39 -13.04 8.16
N VAL A 68 0.82 -12.74 6.93
CA VAL A 68 -0.08 -12.71 5.76
C VAL A 68 -0.65 -14.10 5.45
N LYS A 69 0.16 -15.15 5.54
CA LYS A 69 -0.34 -16.54 5.41
C LYS A 69 -1.41 -16.82 6.44
N VAL A 70 -1.20 -16.41 7.70
CA VAL A 70 -2.20 -16.55 8.77
C VAL A 70 -3.46 -15.74 8.50
N ILE A 71 -3.36 -14.50 8.00
CA ILE A 71 -4.51 -13.68 7.59
C ILE A 71 -5.33 -14.41 6.53
N MET A 72 -4.67 -14.92 5.48
CA MET A 72 -5.33 -15.62 4.38
C MET A 72 -6.01 -16.92 4.83
N LEU A 73 -5.36 -17.67 5.73
CA LEU A 73 -5.92 -18.91 6.27
C LEU A 73 -7.11 -18.65 7.20
N ALA A 74 -7.02 -17.66 8.09
CA ALA A 74 -8.04 -17.38 9.08
C ALA A 74 -9.26 -16.65 8.50
N SER A 75 -9.08 -15.88 7.41
CA SER A 75 -10.16 -15.14 6.73
C SER A 75 -10.98 -14.22 7.67
N LEU A 76 -10.34 -13.64 8.68
CA LEU A 76 -10.97 -12.73 9.65
C LEU A 76 -10.86 -11.26 9.21
N PRO A 77 -11.76 -10.37 9.69
CA PRO A 77 -11.70 -8.95 9.39
C PRO A 77 -10.38 -8.28 9.77
N ILE A 78 -9.91 -7.38 8.90
CA ILE A 78 -8.61 -6.70 9.07
C ILE A 78 -8.77 -5.17 9.17
N LYS A 79 -7.73 -4.47 9.62
CA LYS A 79 -7.65 -3.01 9.62
C LYS A 79 -6.63 -2.54 8.57
N CYS A 80 -6.45 -1.22 8.50
CA CYS A 80 -5.64 -0.57 7.48
C CYS A 80 -4.18 -1.06 7.39
N LEU A 81 -3.54 -1.38 8.53
CA LEU A 81 -2.14 -1.84 8.54
C LEU A 81 -2.00 -3.26 7.99
N GLU A 82 -2.85 -4.20 8.43
CA GLU A 82 -2.88 -5.56 7.90
C GLU A 82 -3.20 -5.56 6.40
N ALA A 83 -4.18 -4.76 5.98
CA ALA A 83 -4.53 -4.59 4.58
C ALA A 83 -3.37 -4.05 3.73
N THR A 84 -2.58 -3.11 4.28
CA THR A 84 -1.40 -2.57 3.60
C THR A 84 -0.33 -3.65 3.43
N VAL A 85 -0.07 -4.43 4.48
CA VAL A 85 0.90 -5.54 4.41
C VAL A 85 0.43 -6.61 3.42
N LEU A 86 -0.83 -7.03 3.50
CA LEU A 86 -1.42 -7.98 2.56
C LEU A 86 -1.27 -7.49 1.11
N ALA A 87 -1.61 -6.23 0.83
CA ALA A 87 -1.48 -5.65 -0.50
C ALA A 87 -0.03 -5.64 -1.03
N ILE A 88 0.97 -5.48 -0.16
CA ILE A 88 2.39 -5.55 -0.55
C ILE A 88 2.70 -6.93 -1.13
N PHE A 89 2.27 -8.00 -0.47
CA PHE A 89 2.53 -9.37 -0.93
C PHE A 89 1.70 -9.75 -2.16
N LEU A 90 0.45 -9.28 -2.26
CA LEU A 90 -0.39 -9.51 -3.45
C LEU A 90 0.18 -8.86 -4.72
N THR A 91 0.96 -7.80 -4.58
CA THR A 91 1.58 -7.05 -5.68
C THR A 91 3.08 -7.35 -5.83
N GLN A 92 3.60 -8.35 -5.11
CA GLN A 92 5.00 -8.76 -5.23
C GLN A 92 5.27 -9.40 -6.60
N GLY A 93 6.50 -9.24 -7.11
CA GLY A 93 6.89 -9.71 -8.44
C GLY A 93 6.39 -8.86 -9.62
N GLN A 94 5.51 -7.89 -9.39
CA GLN A 94 4.99 -6.99 -10.42
C GLN A 94 5.93 -5.80 -10.63
N GLU A 95 7.04 -6.00 -11.35
CA GLU A 95 8.15 -5.01 -11.44
C GLU A 95 7.76 -3.65 -12.03
N TYR A 96 6.65 -3.59 -12.79
CA TYR A 96 6.08 -2.34 -13.30
C TYR A 96 5.41 -1.48 -12.20
N LEU A 97 5.03 -2.09 -11.07
CA LEU A 97 4.35 -1.44 -9.95
C LEU A 97 5.34 -1.02 -8.86
N LYS A 98 5.66 0.27 -8.79
CA LYS A 98 6.40 0.82 -7.65
C LYS A 98 5.46 0.92 -6.44
N ARG A 99 5.90 0.42 -5.28
CA ARG A 99 5.09 0.32 -4.05
C ARG A 99 5.77 1.06 -2.92
N PHE A 100 5.02 1.85 -2.15
CA PHE A 100 5.54 2.57 -0.99
C PHE A 100 4.42 2.83 0.02
N THR A 101 4.73 2.93 1.31
CA THR A 101 3.68 3.13 2.33
C THR A 101 3.32 4.60 2.46
N ILE A 102 2.04 4.94 2.60
CA ILE A 102 1.58 6.31 2.91
C ILE A 102 0.83 6.26 4.24
N SER A 103 1.39 6.86 5.28
CA SER A 103 0.78 6.96 6.61
C SER A 103 0.25 8.36 6.88
N PHE A 104 -1.03 8.46 7.18
CA PHE A 104 -1.71 9.68 7.57
C PHE A 104 -1.85 9.76 9.09
N VAL A 105 -1.58 10.93 9.66
CA VAL A 105 -1.88 11.25 11.05
C VAL A 105 -2.80 12.45 11.06
N SER A 106 -4.00 12.27 11.59
CA SER A 106 -5.05 13.28 11.64
C SER A 106 -5.57 13.47 13.06
N GLU A 107 -6.28 14.57 13.30
CA GLU A 107 -6.96 14.88 14.54
C GLU A 107 -8.46 15.09 14.30
N PHE A 108 -9.29 14.56 15.18
CA PHE A 108 -10.72 14.84 15.22
C PHE A 108 -11.17 14.89 16.69
N ASN A 109 -11.84 15.98 17.09
CA ASN A 109 -12.26 16.23 18.48
C ASN A 109 -11.14 16.01 19.51
N GLY A 110 -9.95 16.57 19.26
CA GLY A 110 -8.78 16.46 20.14
C GLY A 110 -8.12 15.08 20.18
N LYS A 111 -8.65 14.08 19.46
CA LYS A 111 -8.08 12.72 19.40
C LYS A 111 -7.27 12.53 18.13
N VAL A 112 -6.09 11.92 18.27
CA VAL A 112 -5.20 11.60 17.15
C VAL A 112 -5.53 10.23 16.57
N PHE A 113 -5.74 10.19 15.25
CA PHE A 113 -5.99 8.99 14.47
C PHE A 113 -4.83 8.72 13.52
N ARG A 114 -4.56 7.44 13.28
CA ARG A 114 -3.52 6.97 12.37
C ARG A 114 -4.14 6.05 11.34
N HIS A 115 -3.73 6.22 10.09
CA HIS A 115 -4.21 5.43 8.97
C HIS A 115 -3.06 5.22 7.99
N VAL A 116 -3.10 4.11 7.26
CA VAL A 116 -2.04 3.75 6.31
C VAL A 116 -2.65 3.07 5.09
N VAL A 117 -2.08 3.35 3.93
CA VAL A 117 -2.36 2.71 2.65
C VAL A 117 -1.05 2.38 1.94
N LEU A 118 -1.12 1.50 0.96
CA LEU A 118 -0.05 1.23 0.02
C LEU A 118 -0.19 2.17 -1.18
N GLY A 119 0.69 3.16 -1.28
CA GLY A 119 0.86 3.96 -2.47
C GLY A 119 1.44 3.14 -3.61
N ILE A 120 0.88 3.32 -4.80
CA ILE A 120 1.28 2.66 -6.03
C ILE A 120 1.70 3.73 -7.03
N TYR A 121 2.75 3.44 -7.79
CA TYR A 121 3.14 4.21 -8.96
C TYR A 121 3.46 3.28 -10.12
N SER A 122 3.00 3.63 -11.32
CA SER A 122 3.39 2.99 -12.58
C SER A 122 3.14 3.94 -13.74
N SER A 123 3.99 3.91 -14.76
CA SER A 123 3.82 4.69 -16.00
C SER A 123 3.55 6.19 -15.77
N GLY A 124 4.15 6.81 -14.74
CA GLY A 124 3.93 8.23 -14.43
C GLY A 124 2.67 8.54 -13.61
N LEU A 125 1.83 7.54 -13.33
CA LEU A 125 0.58 7.68 -12.60
C LEU A 125 0.70 7.11 -11.19
N PHE A 126 -0.02 7.73 -10.25
CA PHE A 126 -0.12 7.37 -8.86
C PHE A 126 -1.51 6.83 -8.52
N GLY A 127 -1.56 5.92 -7.56
CA GLY A 127 -2.77 5.32 -7.02
C GLY A 127 -2.53 4.77 -5.62
N ALA A 128 -3.50 4.06 -5.06
CA ALA A 128 -3.36 3.46 -3.74
C ALA A 128 -4.23 2.21 -3.55
N LEU A 129 -3.69 1.23 -2.81
CA LEU A 129 -4.41 0.08 -2.28
C LEU A 129 -4.49 0.20 -0.75
N GLY A 130 -5.59 -0.21 -0.15
CA GLY A 130 -5.72 -0.22 1.29
C GLY A 130 -7.14 -0.50 1.75
N LEU A 131 -7.36 -0.37 3.05
CA LEU A 131 -8.66 -0.58 3.68
C LEU A 131 -8.92 0.52 4.70
N SER A 132 -10.16 0.96 4.78
CA SER A 132 -10.60 2.02 5.69
C SER A 132 -12.06 1.83 6.06
N ARG A 133 -12.49 2.52 7.12
CA ARG A 133 -13.90 2.68 7.48
C ARG A 133 -14.65 3.58 6.51
N ARG A 134 -13.93 4.38 5.73
CA ARG A 134 -14.46 5.33 4.75
C ARG A 134 -13.94 4.99 3.38
N GLU A 135 -14.82 4.89 2.40
CA GLU A 135 -14.46 4.45 1.04
C GLU A 135 -13.50 5.41 0.34
N ASN A 136 -13.67 6.71 0.56
CA ASN A 136 -12.80 7.75 0.01
C ASN A 136 -11.42 7.85 0.73
N LEU A 137 -11.15 7.00 1.73
CA LEU A 137 -9.86 6.91 2.44
C LEU A 137 -9.20 5.53 2.25
N MET A 138 -9.48 4.79 1.17
CA MET A 138 -8.86 3.48 0.91
C MET A 138 -8.29 3.36 -0.51
N TYR A 139 -9.01 2.75 -1.44
CA TYR A 139 -8.56 2.59 -2.82
C TYR A 139 -8.57 3.92 -3.55
N LYS A 140 -7.53 4.14 -4.36
CA LYS A 140 -7.46 5.23 -5.34
C LYS A 140 -7.00 4.64 -6.66
N PRO A 141 -7.76 4.85 -7.76
CA PRO A 141 -7.36 4.36 -9.07
C PRO A 141 -6.00 4.93 -9.48
N LEU A 142 -5.28 4.20 -10.34
CA LEU A 142 -3.98 4.59 -10.87
C LEU A 142 -4.15 5.65 -11.97
N ASN A 143 -4.58 6.86 -11.60
CA ASN A 143 -4.87 7.95 -12.56
C ASN A 143 -4.41 9.34 -12.08
N PHE A 144 -3.69 9.42 -10.96
CA PHE A 144 -3.18 10.69 -10.45
C PHE A 144 -1.83 10.99 -11.10
N PRO A 145 -1.66 12.08 -11.87
CA PRO A 145 -0.41 12.35 -12.58
C PRO A 145 0.72 12.86 -11.65
N SER A 146 0.42 13.12 -10.38
CA SER A 146 1.42 13.46 -9.39
C SER A 146 1.06 12.93 -8.00
N LEU A 147 2.09 12.70 -7.18
CA LEU A 147 1.91 12.31 -5.79
C LEU A 147 1.20 13.42 -5.00
N SER A 148 1.46 14.69 -5.33
CA SER A 148 0.77 15.84 -4.75
C SER A 148 -0.74 15.77 -4.95
N LEU A 149 -1.22 15.43 -6.15
CA LEU A 149 -2.65 15.29 -6.43
C LEU A 149 -3.27 14.11 -5.67
N LEU A 150 -2.58 12.98 -5.59
CA LEU A 150 -3.04 11.83 -4.79
C LEU A 150 -3.19 12.21 -3.31
N ILE A 151 -2.17 12.85 -2.72
CA ILE A 151 -2.20 13.26 -1.31
C ILE A 151 -3.25 14.35 -1.07
N ASN A 152 -3.44 15.29 -1.99
CA ASN A 152 -4.49 16.31 -1.91
C ASN A 152 -5.88 15.66 -1.91
N ASN A 153 -6.10 14.63 -2.74
CA ASN A 153 -7.37 13.90 -2.75
C ASN A 153 -7.66 13.19 -1.41
N TYR A 154 -6.65 12.62 -0.75
CA TYR A 154 -6.80 12.12 0.62
C TYR A 154 -7.05 13.25 1.63
N THR A 155 -6.37 14.38 1.48
CA THR A 155 -6.51 15.54 2.36
C THR A 155 -7.93 16.08 2.33
N GLU A 156 -8.51 16.23 1.13
CA GLU A 156 -9.92 16.60 0.93
C GLU A 156 -10.87 15.57 1.53
N ALA A 157 -10.59 14.27 1.36
CA ALA A 157 -11.38 13.22 1.98
C ALA A 157 -11.36 13.27 3.52
N TYR A 158 -10.19 13.52 4.15
CA TYR A 158 -10.09 13.74 5.59
C TYR A 158 -10.88 14.96 6.04
N HIS A 159 -10.73 16.08 5.32
CA HIS A 159 -11.46 17.31 5.61
C HIS A 159 -12.98 17.10 5.52
N GLY A 160 -13.46 16.37 4.52
CA GLY A 160 -14.87 16.00 4.38
C GLY A 160 -15.43 15.13 5.50
N HIS A 161 -14.57 14.46 6.27
CA HIS A 161 -14.92 13.74 7.50
C HIS A 161 -14.58 14.52 8.78
N HIS A 162 -14.36 15.83 8.68
CA HIS A 162 -14.01 16.74 9.77
C HIS A 162 -12.66 16.44 10.46
N HIS A 163 -11.79 15.66 9.82
CA HIS A 163 -10.46 15.41 10.32
C HIS A 163 -9.49 16.52 9.88
N LYS A 164 -8.72 17.07 10.84
CA LYS A 164 -7.58 17.93 10.56
C LYS A 164 -6.34 17.07 10.32
N LEU A 165 -5.77 17.12 9.12
CA LEU A 165 -4.54 16.39 8.83
C LEU A 165 -3.36 17.06 9.53
N LEU A 166 -2.61 16.31 10.34
CA LEU A 166 -1.46 16.83 11.09
C LEU A 166 -0.15 16.59 10.33
N ARG A 167 0.02 15.40 9.76
CA ARG A 167 1.20 15.04 8.98
C ARG A 167 0.95 13.82 8.10
N VAL A 168 1.70 13.75 7.00
CA VAL A 168 1.80 12.58 6.12
C VAL A 168 3.22 12.05 6.19
N LYS A 169 3.37 10.73 6.26
CA LYS A 169 4.66 10.04 6.19
C LYS A 169 4.65 9.11 5.00
N ILE A 170 5.63 9.23 4.12
CA ILE A 170 5.76 8.38 2.95
C ILE A 170 7.01 7.52 3.14
N GLY A 171 6.85 6.21 3.02
CA GLY A 171 7.93 5.24 3.11
C GLY A 171 8.79 5.22 1.86
N LEU A 172 9.96 4.61 1.96
CA LEU A 172 10.79 4.34 0.78
C LEU A 172 10.13 3.27 -0.10
N PRO A 173 10.55 3.16 -1.37
CA PRO A 173 10.12 2.08 -2.22
C PRO A 173 10.38 0.70 -1.60
N ILE A 174 9.45 -0.22 -1.85
CA ILE A 174 9.50 -1.59 -1.34
C ILE A 174 10.00 -2.49 -2.47
N SER A 175 11.11 -3.18 -2.25
CA SER A 175 11.68 -4.15 -3.19
C SER A 175 10.68 -5.25 -3.57
N HIS A 176 10.66 -5.64 -4.84
CA HIS A 176 9.88 -6.81 -5.32
C HIS A 176 10.54 -8.13 -4.97
N ARG A 177 11.85 -8.11 -4.70
CA ARG A 177 12.66 -9.27 -4.33
C ARG A 177 13.49 -8.90 -3.10
N PRO A 178 12.83 -8.65 -1.95
CA PRO A 178 13.54 -8.28 -0.75
C PRO A 178 14.38 -9.45 -0.23
N TYR A 179 15.52 -9.16 0.39
CA TYR A 179 16.24 -10.18 1.14
C TYR A 179 15.43 -10.63 2.36
N MET A 180 15.60 -11.88 2.81
CA MET A 180 14.77 -12.47 3.87
C MET A 180 14.67 -11.62 5.15
N LEU A 181 15.77 -10.97 5.53
CA LEU A 181 15.86 -10.15 6.74
C LEU A 181 15.63 -8.65 6.49
N GLU A 182 15.39 -8.26 5.24
CA GLU A 182 15.07 -6.88 4.89
C GLU A 182 13.77 -6.45 5.57
N LYS A 183 13.68 -5.16 5.89
CA LYS A 183 12.54 -4.55 6.59
C LYS A 183 11.92 -3.47 5.72
N ILE A 184 10.59 -3.36 5.78
CA ILE A 184 9.88 -2.27 5.12
C ILE A 184 10.30 -0.94 5.76
N GLN A 185 10.71 0.00 4.91
CA GLN A 185 11.12 1.34 5.33
C GLN A 185 9.89 2.27 5.41
N TRP A 186 9.16 2.19 6.52
CA TRP A 186 7.91 2.93 6.75
C TRP A 186 8.05 4.46 6.85
N LYS A 187 9.28 4.98 6.94
CA LYS A 187 9.57 6.40 7.14
C LYS A 187 10.69 6.83 6.18
N GLY A 188 10.32 7.32 5.00
CA GLY A 188 11.22 8.03 4.10
C GLY A 188 11.14 9.53 4.33
N ILE A 189 10.02 10.14 3.94
CA ILE A 189 9.75 11.57 4.11
C ILE A 189 8.60 11.83 5.09
N LEU A 190 8.69 12.91 5.85
CA LEU A 190 7.65 13.38 6.76
C LEU A 190 7.25 14.81 6.39
N ILE A 191 5.97 14.98 6.10
CA ILE A 191 5.39 16.25 5.66
C ILE A 191 4.43 16.72 6.74
N PRO A 192 4.79 17.76 7.51
CA PRO A 192 3.90 18.35 8.50
C PRO A 192 2.87 19.28 7.83
N PHE A 193 1.60 19.13 8.18
CA PHE A 193 0.50 19.99 7.72
C PHE A 193 0.12 21.05 8.77
N ASN A 194 0.65 20.94 9.98
CA ASN A 194 0.34 21.82 11.11
C ASN A 194 1.36 22.96 11.33
N LYS A 195 2.43 23.05 10.54
CA LYS A 195 3.58 23.96 10.77
C LYS A 195 3.72 25.08 9.73
N GLY A 196 2.61 25.73 9.33
CA GLY A 196 2.68 26.93 8.48
C GLY A 196 3.19 26.72 7.05
N TYR A 197 3.32 25.47 6.58
CA TYR A 197 3.66 25.18 5.19
C TYR A 197 2.50 25.57 4.29
N THR A 198 2.79 26.31 3.22
CA THR A 198 1.78 26.59 2.20
C THR A 198 1.49 25.32 1.40
N LYS A 199 0.32 25.26 0.75
CA LYS A 199 -0.02 24.17 -0.17
C LYS A 199 1.03 24.00 -1.28
N LYS A 200 1.67 25.11 -1.69
CA LYS A 200 2.74 25.12 -2.69
C LYS A 200 4.02 24.44 -2.17
N ASP A 201 4.39 24.68 -0.92
CA ASP A 201 5.58 24.05 -0.31
C ASP A 201 5.40 22.54 -0.20
N VAL A 202 4.21 22.11 0.24
CA VAL A 202 3.85 20.69 0.34
C VAL A 202 3.91 20.02 -1.04
N ASN A 203 3.35 20.66 -2.07
CA ASN A 203 3.38 20.13 -3.43
C ASN A 203 4.83 20.03 -3.96
N ASN A 204 5.65 21.05 -3.76
CA ASN A 204 7.07 21.03 -4.18
C ASN A 204 7.85 19.88 -3.51
N ILE A 205 7.63 19.66 -2.22
CA ILE A 205 8.27 18.55 -1.47
C ILE A 205 7.83 17.20 -2.03
N LEU A 206 6.54 17.03 -2.31
CA LEU A 206 5.98 15.80 -2.87
C LEU A 206 6.48 15.52 -4.28
N ASP A 207 6.60 16.57 -5.10
CA ASP A 207 7.08 16.46 -6.47
C ASP A 207 8.60 16.22 -6.53
N HIS A 208 9.36 16.72 -5.56
CA HIS A 208 10.77 16.34 -5.41
C HIS A 208 10.91 14.86 -4.98
N TYR A 209 10.09 14.43 -4.01
CA TYR A 209 10.10 13.04 -3.56
C TYR A 209 9.65 12.06 -4.65
N SER A 210 8.68 12.44 -5.50
CA SER A 210 8.24 11.59 -6.61
C SER A 210 9.37 11.35 -7.62
N ARG A 211 10.21 12.36 -7.90
CA ARG A 211 11.42 12.20 -8.72
C ARG A 211 12.45 11.30 -8.06
N PHE A 212 12.65 11.44 -6.75
CA PHE A 212 13.56 10.57 -5.99
C PHE A 212 13.11 9.10 -5.99
N VAL A 213 11.82 8.84 -5.74
CA VAL A 213 11.21 7.50 -5.87
C VAL A 213 11.34 6.99 -7.29
N SER A 214 11.20 7.86 -8.30
CA SER A 214 11.39 7.46 -9.69
C SER A 214 12.86 7.10 -9.98
N PHE A 215 13.81 7.85 -9.43
CA PHE A 215 15.25 7.78 -9.70
C PHE A 215 15.97 6.63 -8.96
N ILE A 216 15.80 6.48 -7.64
CA ILE A 216 16.36 5.34 -6.88
C ILE A 216 15.98 4.02 -7.54
N MET A 217 14.77 3.96 -8.08
CA MET A 217 14.22 2.74 -8.66
C MET A 217 14.69 2.48 -10.10
N ILE A 218 15.19 3.48 -10.83
CA ILE A 218 15.90 3.23 -12.11
C ILE A 218 17.28 2.62 -11.82
N ALA A 219 17.97 3.11 -10.79
CA ALA A 219 19.27 2.58 -10.40
C ALA A 219 19.20 1.12 -9.93
N GLU A 220 18.17 0.74 -9.16
CA GLU A 220 17.96 -0.65 -8.73
C GLU A 220 17.65 -1.60 -9.90
N VAL A 221 16.80 -1.18 -10.85
CA VAL A 221 16.50 -1.97 -12.06
C VAL A 221 17.75 -2.14 -12.92
N LEU A 222 18.52 -1.07 -13.17
CA LEU A 222 19.75 -1.15 -13.95
C LEU A 222 20.85 -1.99 -13.29
N ASN A 223 20.90 -2.01 -11.96
CA ASN A 223 21.84 -2.86 -11.21
C ASN A 223 21.41 -4.34 -11.16
N ALA A 224 20.12 -4.65 -11.38
CA ALA A 224 19.64 -6.03 -11.47
C ALA A 224 19.92 -6.70 -12.84
N PHE A 225 20.36 -5.93 -13.84
CA PHE A 225 20.77 -6.40 -15.18
C PHE A 225 22.30 -6.45 -15.37
N LYS A 226 23.09 -6.32 -14.29
CA LYS A 226 24.53 -6.57 -14.26
C LYS A 226 24.81 -7.79 -13.40
#